data_AF-Q6E4F6-F1
#
_entry.id   AF-Q6E4F6-F1
#
_cell.length_a   1.000
_cell.length_b   1.000
_cell.length_c   1.000
_cell.angle_alpha   90.00
_cell.angle_beta   90.00
_cell.angle_gamma   90.00
#
_symmetry.space_group_name_H-M   'P 1'
#
loop_
_entity.id
_entity.type
_entity.pdbx_description
1 polymer ?
#
loop_
_entity_poly.entity_id
_entity_poly.type
_entity_poly.pdbx_seq_one_letter_code
_entity_poly.pdbx_strand_id
1 'polypeptide(L)'
;GALVQSAVACPSQCSCSGTEVHCQKKSLASVPAGIPTTTQVLYLHVNQITKLEPGVFDRLVNLQQLWLNRNQMKALPAGVFDSLTELTILALDSNQLQALPVGVFDRLGNLQQINLSNNQLKSIPRGAFDNLKSLTHIYLFNNPWDCECSDILYLKNWIVQHASIVNPLGNGGVDNVKCSGTNTPVR
;
A
#
# COMPACT_ATOMS: atom_id res chain seq x y z
N GLY A 1 -21.99 4.29 -38.46
CA GLY A 1 -20.64 4.85 -38.20
C GLY A 1 -20.12 4.17 -36.96
N ALA A 2 -19.07 3.36 -37.10
CA ALA A 2 -18.49 2.64 -35.98
C ALA A 2 -17.86 3.64 -35.00
N LEU A 3 -18.31 3.61 -33.75
CA LEU A 3 -17.64 4.26 -32.64
C LEU A 3 -16.24 3.63 -32.54
N VAL A 4 -15.22 4.36 -32.97
CA VAL A 4 -13.83 4.01 -32.68
C VAL A 4 -13.67 4.24 -31.18
N GLN A 5 -13.94 3.20 -30.40
CA GLN A 5 -13.55 3.12 -29.01
C GLN A 5 -12.03 3.18 -29.03
N SER A 6 -11.47 4.37 -28.82
CA SER A 6 -10.02 4.58 -28.78
C SER A 6 -9.49 3.62 -27.72
N ALA A 7 -8.86 2.54 -28.18
CA ALA A 7 -8.18 1.62 -27.30
C ALA A 7 -7.13 2.47 -26.58
N VAL A 8 -7.33 2.71 -25.28
CA VAL A 8 -6.35 3.42 -24.48
C VAL A 8 -5.07 2.61 -24.57
N ALA A 9 -4.10 3.16 -25.30
CA ALA A 9 -2.86 2.47 -25.59
C ALA A 9 -2.09 2.23 -24.29
N CYS A 10 -1.35 1.12 -24.22
CA CYS A 10 -0.45 0.84 -23.12
C CYS A 10 0.53 2.01 -22.93
N PRO A 11 0.82 2.46 -21.69
CA PRO A 11 1.83 3.49 -21.46
C PRO A 11 3.16 3.10 -22.10
N SER A 12 3.84 4.03 -22.78
CA SER A 12 5.00 3.74 -23.64
C SER A 12 6.19 3.10 -22.93
N GLN A 13 6.31 3.29 -21.61
CA GLN A 13 7.38 2.72 -20.79
C GLN A 13 7.00 1.37 -20.15
N CYS A 14 5.75 0.93 -20.36
CA CYS A 14 5.19 -0.27 -19.78
C CYS A 14 4.84 -1.29 -20.86
N SER A 15 4.55 -2.51 -20.43
CA SER A 15 3.95 -3.55 -21.26
C SER A 15 2.61 -3.94 -20.66
N CYS A 16 1.62 -4.23 -21.51
CA CYS A 16 0.27 -4.57 -21.07
C CYS A 16 -0.14 -5.93 -21.61
N SER A 17 -0.78 -6.74 -20.77
CA SER A 17 -1.27 -8.08 -21.12
C SER A 17 -2.65 -8.25 -20.50
N GLY A 18 -3.70 -8.27 -21.34
CA GLY A 18 -5.08 -8.24 -20.85
C GLY A 18 -5.35 -6.99 -20.00
N THR A 19 -5.72 -7.20 -18.74
CA THR A 19 -5.97 -6.14 -17.73
C THR A 19 -4.76 -5.90 -16.82
N GLU A 20 -3.62 -6.52 -17.09
CA GLU A 20 -2.37 -6.30 -16.35
C GLU A 20 -1.49 -5.23 -17.03
N VAL A 21 -0.93 -4.33 -16.22
CA VAL A 21 -0.01 -3.28 -16.66
C VAL A 21 1.31 -3.42 -15.92
N HIS A 22 2.36 -3.76 -16.66
CA HIS A 22 3.70 -4.04 -16.15
C HIS A 22 4.63 -2.85 -16.38
N CYS A 23 4.83 -2.06 -15.32
CA CYS A 23 5.71 -0.89 -15.29
C CYS A 23 6.90 -1.08 -14.30
N GLN A 24 7.12 -2.29 -13.79
CA GLN A 24 8.19 -2.60 -12.83
C GLN A 24 9.58 -2.60 -13.47
N LYS A 25 10.62 -2.23 -12.70
CA LYS A 25 12.04 -2.27 -13.14
C LYS A 25 12.33 -1.40 -14.37
N LYS A 26 11.67 -0.24 -14.45
CA LYS A 26 11.80 0.71 -15.58
C LYS A 26 12.49 2.01 -15.20
N SER A 27 13.02 2.11 -13.97
CA SER A 27 13.62 3.34 -13.43
C SER A 27 12.67 4.54 -13.46
N LEU A 28 11.37 4.30 -13.31
CA LEU A 28 10.36 5.35 -13.35
C LEU A 28 10.50 6.28 -12.15
N ALA A 29 10.49 7.58 -12.39
CA ALA A 29 10.45 8.60 -11.33
C ALA A 29 9.02 8.94 -10.88
N SER A 30 8.01 8.56 -11.67
CA SER A 30 6.59 8.81 -11.41
C SER A 30 5.71 7.71 -12.03
N VAL A 31 4.44 7.68 -11.63
CA VAL A 31 3.44 6.80 -12.25
C VAL A 31 3.22 7.24 -13.71
N PRO A 32 3.29 6.33 -14.70
CA PRO A 32 3.03 6.67 -16.09
C PRO A 32 1.60 7.16 -16.30
N ALA A 33 1.44 8.21 -17.12
CA ALA A 33 0.12 8.64 -17.56
C ALA A 33 -0.50 7.63 -18.55
N GLY A 34 -1.83 7.66 -18.67
CA GLY A 34 -2.54 6.85 -19.67
C GLY A 34 -2.66 5.36 -19.32
N ILE A 35 -2.57 4.98 -18.05
CA ILE A 35 -2.89 3.62 -17.62
C ILE A 35 -4.37 3.34 -17.99
N PRO A 36 -4.67 2.24 -18.72
CA PRO A 36 -6.04 1.90 -19.09
C PRO A 36 -6.95 1.77 -17.87
N THR A 37 -8.18 2.30 -17.95
CA THR A 37 -9.14 2.24 -16.83
C THR A 37 -9.70 0.83 -16.58
N THR A 38 -9.44 -0.09 -17.51
CA THR A 38 -9.75 -1.52 -17.39
C THR A 38 -8.68 -2.29 -16.60
N THR A 39 -7.59 -1.65 -16.18
CA THR A 39 -6.52 -2.31 -15.44
C THR A 39 -7.01 -2.89 -14.11
N GLN A 40 -6.71 -4.17 -13.89
CA GLN A 40 -6.99 -4.90 -12.66
C GLN A 40 -5.71 -5.14 -11.83
N VAL A 41 -4.56 -5.23 -12.48
CA VAL A 41 -3.26 -5.41 -11.80
C VAL A 41 -2.26 -4.40 -12.33
N LEU A 42 -1.69 -3.60 -11.42
CA LEU A 42 -0.71 -2.57 -11.75
C LEU A 42 0.61 -2.84 -11.02
N TYR A 43 1.65 -3.13 -11.79
CA TYR A 43 3.00 -3.34 -11.27
C TYR A 43 3.85 -2.08 -11.45
N LEU A 44 4.15 -1.39 -10.35
CA LEU A 44 5.02 -0.21 -10.29
C LEU A 44 6.25 -0.43 -9.40
N HIS A 45 6.48 -1.66 -8.95
CA HIS A 45 7.53 -2.00 -8.01
C HIS A 45 8.94 -1.94 -8.63
N VAL A 46 9.97 -1.77 -7.79
CA VAL A 46 11.37 -1.67 -8.22
C VAL A 46 11.55 -0.52 -9.23
N ASN A 47 11.19 0.69 -8.80
CA ASN A 47 11.35 1.93 -9.56
C ASN A 47 11.99 3.01 -8.66
N GLN A 48 11.99 4.25 -9.12
CA GLN A 48 12.57 5.40 -8.42
C GLN A 48 11.48 6.43 -8.07
N ILE A 49 10.25 5.96 -7.83
CA ILE A 49 9.10 6.82 -7.53
C ILE A 49 9.30 7.39 -6.12
N THR A 50 9.39 8.72 -6.02
CA THR A 50 9.58 9.44 -4.76
C THR A 50 8.29 10.05 -4.21
N LYS A 51 7.30 10.26 -5.09
CA LYS A 51 6.00 10.82 -4.74
C LYS A 51 4.90 10.29 -5.67
N LEU A 52 3.69 10.23 -5.14
CA LEU A 52 2.46 10.06 -5.91
C LEU A 52 1.81 11.42 -6.03
N GLU A 53 1.31 11.75 -7.22
CA GLU A 53 0.48 12.95 -7.38
C GLU A 53 -0.93 12.68 -6.80
N PRO A 54 -1.60 13.69 -6.22
CA PRO A 54 -2.99 13.55 -5.80
C PRO A 54 -3.89 13.04 -6.94
N GLY A 55 -4.74 12.06 -6.65
CA GLY A 55 -5.69 11.48 -7.61
C GLY A 55 -5.08 10.62 -8.72
N VAL A 56 -3.79 10.27 -8.64
CA VAL A 56 -3.09 9.50 -9.70
C VAL A 56 -3.73 8.15 -10.03
N PHE A 57 -4.50 7.57 -9.11
CA PHE A 57 -5.19 6.30 -9.29
C PHE A 57 -6.71 6.42 -9.40
N ASP A 58 -7.30 7.62 -9.40
CA ASP A 58 -8.75 7.82 -9.27
C ASP A 58 -9.57 7.17 -10.38
N ARG A 59 -8.99 7.01 -11.58
CA ARG A 59 -9.66 6.40 -12.73
C ARG A 59 -9.53 4.88 -12.77
N LEU A 60 -8.72 4.28 -11.89
CA LEU A 60 -8.44 2.85 -11.87
C LEU A 60 -9.41 2.10 -10.95
N VAL A 61 -10.71 2.37 -11.10
CA VAL A 61 -11.77 1.87 -10.21
C VAL A 61 -11.92 0.33 -10.23
N ASN A 62 -11.38 -0.33 -11.27
CA ASN A 62 -11.37 -1.79 -11.40
C ASN A 62 -10.10 -2.44 -10.81
N LEU A 63 -9.20 -1.66 -10.21
CA LEU A 63 -7.90 -2.15 -9.76
C LEU A 63 -8.06 -3.06 -8.54
N GLN A 64 -7.54 -4.27 -8.66
CA GLN A 64 -7.58 -5.31 -7.63
C GLN A 64 -6.22 -5.46 -6.93
N GLN A 65 -5.12 -5.23 -7.65
CA GLN A 65 -3.77 -5.36 -7.09
C GLN A 65 -2.89 -4.18 -7.47
N LEU A 66 -2.28 -3.57 -6.46
CA LEU A 66 -1.36 -2.44 -6.63
C LEU A 66 -0.01 -2.74 -5.96
N TRP A 67 1.02 -2.83 -6.80
CA TRP A 67 2.39 -3.12 -6.37
C TRP A 67 3.26 -1.87 -6.47
N LEU A 68 3.50 -1.20 -5.33
CA LEU A 68 4.31 0.01 -5.21
C LEU A 68 5.60 -0.21 -4.40
N ASN A 69 5.88 -1.45 -4.04
CA ASN A 69 7.02 -1.79 -3.19
C ASN A 69 8.37 -1.56 -3.88
N ARG A 70 9.43 -1.40 -3.08
CA ARG A 70 10.79 -1.09 -3.58
C ARG A 70 10.82 0.19 -4.43
N ASN A 71 10.28 1.26 -3.87
CA ASN A 71 10.36 2.64 -4.38
C ASN A 71 10.98 3.54 -3.29
N GLN A 72 10.86 4.86 -3.42
CA GLN A 72 11.52 5.85 -2.56
C GLN A 72 10.53 6.84 -1.95
N MET A 73 9.26 6.43 -1.79
CA MET A 73 8.20 7.32 -1.30
C MET A 73 8.35 7.59 0.20
N LYS A 74 8.26 8.85 0.60
CA LYS A 74 8.33 9.28 2.01
C LYS A 74 6.97 9.56 2.65
N ALA A 75 5.97 9.85 1.82
CA ALA A 75 4.61 10.14 2.22
C ALA A 75 3.64 9.71 1.11
N LEU A 76 2.36 9.60 1.48
CA LEU A 76 1.25 9.38 0.55
C LEU A 76 0.35 10.63 0.54
N PRO A 77 -0.21 11.02 -0.61
CA PRO A 77 -1.28 12.02 -0.64
C PRO A 77 -2.51 11.52 0.12
N ALA A 78 -3.25 12.44 0.75
CA ALA A 78 -4.55 12.11 1.33
C ALA A 78 -5.50 11.61 0.23
N GLY A 79 -6.27 10.57 0.54
CA GLY A 79 -7.27 9.99 -0.38
C GLY A 79 -6.72 9.27 -1.61
N VAL A 80 -5.40 9.03 -1.70
CA VAL A 80 -4.76 8.45 -2.91
C VAL A 80 -5.30 7.08 -3.33
N PHE A 81 -5.99 6.37 -2.43
CA PHE A 81 -6.59 5.06 -2.69
C PHE A 81 -8.13 5.07 -2.61
N ASP A 82 -8.77 6.22 -2.43
CA ASP A 82 -10.21 6.29 -2.12
C ASP A 82 -11.11 5.70 -3.22
N SER A 83 -10.66 5.78 -4.48
CA SER A 83 -11.38 5.25 -5.64
C SER A 83 -11.13 3.75 -5.89
N LEU A 84 -10.24 3.11 -5.13
CA LEU A 84 -9.79 1.72 -5.36
C LEU A 84 -10.61 0.72 -4.52
N THR A 85 -11.93 0.77 -4.63
CA THR A 85 -12.84 -0.03 -3.79
C THR A 85 -12.76 -1.54 -4.05
N GLU A 86 -12.25 -1.95 -5.22
CA GLU A 86 -12.04 -3.35 -5.61
C GLU A 86 -10.67 -3.90 -5.18
N LEU A 87 -9.84 -3.09 -4.50
CA LEU A 87 -8.47 -3.47 -4.16
C LEU A 87 -8.44 -4.60 -3.13
N THR A 88 -7.75 -5.69 -3.46
CA THR A 88 -7.53 -6.86 -2.59
C THR A 88 -6.08 -6.96 -2.10
N ILE A 89 -5.11 -6.44 -2.87
CA ILE A 89 -3.69 -6.45 -2.51
C ILE A 89 -3.09 -5.04 -2.68
N LEU A 90 -2.44 -4.56 -1.62
CA LEU A 90 -1.65 -3.33 -1.61
C LEU A 90 -0.25 -3.58 -1.06
N ALA A 91 0.77 -3.52 -1.92
CA ALA A 91 2.17 -3.65 -1.52
C ALA A 91 2.85 -2.28 -1.49
N LEU A 92 3.18 -1.80 -0.29
CA LEU A 92 3.87 -0.53 -0.01
C LEU A 92 5.24 -0.75 0.67
N ASP A 93 5.68 -2.00 0.81
CA ASP A 93 6.91 -2.34 1.51
C ASP A 93 8.16 -1.81 0.82
N SER A 94 9.25 -1.73 1.58
CA SER A 94 10.54 -1.28 1.05
C SER A 94 10.45 0.11 0.40
N ASN A 95 9.79 1.04 1.09
CA ASN A 95 9.73 2.46 0.79
C ASN A 95 10.36 3.24 1.97
N GLN A 96 10.11 4.54 2.06
CA GLN A 96 10.62 5.41 3.13
C GLN A 96 9.47 6.11 3.87
N LEU A 97 8.27 5.50 3.89
CA LEU A 97 7.07 6.13 4.45
C LEU A 97 7.28 6.44 5.93
N GLN A 98 7.13 7.71 6.31
CA GLN A 98 7.35 8.18 7.68
C GLN A 98 6.06 8.23 8.50
N ALA A 99 4.95 8.48 7.83
CA ALA A 99 3.60 8.49 8.40
C ALA A 99 2.58 8.13 7.31
N LEU A 100 1.39 7.75 7.75
CA LEU A 100 0.23 7.53 6.87
C LEU A 100 -0.77 8.67 7.05
N PRO A 101 -1.39 9.18 5.97
CA PRO A 101 -2.52 10.09 6.09
C PRO A 101 -3.66 9.43 6.86
N VAL A 102 -4.39 10.21 7.66
CA VAL A 102 -5.62 9.74 8.32
C VAL A 102 -6.61 9.29 7.25
N GLY A 103 -7.22 8.12 7.45
CA GLY A 103 -8.24 7.57 6.57
C GLY A 103 -7.75 7.03 5.22
N VAL A 104 -6.43 6.94 4.99
CA VAL A 104 -5.86 6.51 3.69
C VAL A 104 -6.31 5.11 3.21
N PHE A 105 -6.87 4.29 4.10
CA PHE A 105 -7.39 2.96 3.77
C PHE A 105 -8.92 2.82 3.98
N ASP A 106 -9.64 3.90 4.31
CA ASP A 106 -11.04 3.82 4.75
C ASP A 106 -11.99 3.23 3.70
N ARG A 107 -11.65 3.39 2.41
CA ARG A 107 -12.46 2.89 1.28
C ARG A 107 -12.10 1.47 0.84
N LEU A 108 -11.07 0.85 1.42
CA LEU A 108 -10.52 -0.42 0.97
C LEU A 108 -11.17 -1.62 1.69
N GLY A 109 -12.50 -1.68 1.70
CA GLY A 109 -13.26 -2.70 2.44
C GLY A 109 -12.97 -4.14 2.01
N ASN A 110 -12.59 -4.34 0.74
CA ASN A 110 -12.24 -5.64 0.14
C ASN A 110 -10.77 -6.03 0.32
N LEU A 111 -9.95 -5.19 0.97
CA LEU A 111 -8.51 -5.43 1.07
C LEU A 111 -8.21 -6.65 1.91
N GLN A 112 -7.50 -7.62 1.32
CA GLN A 112 -7.14 -8.88 1.95
C GLN A 112 -5.70 -8.86 2.45
N GLN A 113 -4.81 -8.17 1.71
CA GLN A 113 -3.40 -8.10 2.03
C GLN A 113 -2.88 -6.67 1.93
N ILE A 114 -2.21 -6.22 3.00
CA ILE A 114 -1.45 -4.98 3.00
C ILE A 114 -0.03 -5.22 3.53
N ASN A 115 0.97 -4.78 2.76
CA ASN A 115 2.36 -4.84 3.18
C ASN A 115 2.93 -3.44 3.42
N LEU A 116 3.18 -3.11 4.68
CA LEU A 116 3.78 -1.85 5.14
C LEU A 116 5.20 -2.06 5.71
N SER A 117 5.73 -3.29 5.65
CA SER A 117 7.04 -3.62 6.22
C SER A 117 8.17 -2.83 5.55
N ASN A 118 9.32 -2.71 6.23
CA ASN A 118 10.51 -2.05 5.67
C ASN A 118 10.21 -0.60 5.23
N ASN A 119 9.63 0.19 6.14
CA ASN A 119 9.38 1.62 5.97
C ASN A 119 9.99 2.38 7.17
N GLN A 120 9.61 3.65 7.37
CA GLN A 120 10.08 4.51 8.46
C GLN A 120 8.91 4.94 9.37
N LEU A 121 7.87 4.12 9.46
CA LEU A 121 6.67 4.42 10.23
C LEU A 121 6.96 4.36 11.73
N LYS A 122 6.50 5.38 12.45
CA LYS A 122 6.62 5.45 13.92
C LYS A 122 5.35 5.07 14.65
N SER A 123 4.19 5.28 14.03
CA SER A 123 2.87 4.93 14.55
C SER A 123 1.90 4.70 13.39
N ILE A 124 0.71 4.22 13.71
CA ILE A 124 -0.42 4.12 12.77
C ILE A 124 -1.52 5.07 13.25
N PRO A 125 -2.10 5.92 12.37
CA PRO A 125 -3.21 6.77 12.74
C PRO A 125 -4.35 5.98 13.38
N ARG A 126 -4.96 6.54 14.42
CA ARG A 126 -6.09 5.91 15.10
C ARG A 126 -7.20 5.59 14.10
N GLY A 127 -7.62 4.32 14.09
CA GLY A 127 -8.70 3.84 13.25
C GLY A 127 -8.31 3.46 11.82
N ALA A 128 -7.04 3.57 11.43
CA ALA A 128 -6.61 3.36 10.05
C ALA A 128 -6.93 1.98 9.46
N PHE A 129 -7.16 0.96 10.30
CA PHE A 129 -7.50 -0.40 9.87
C PHE A 129 -8.96 -0.77 10.16
N ASP A 130 -9.78 0.14 10.71
CA ASP A 130 -11.10 -0.21 11.24
C ASP A 130 -12.07 -0.66 10.14
N ASN A 131 -11.91 -0.16 8.91
CA ASN A 131 -12.74 -0.51 7.76
C ASN A 131 -12.22 -1.70 6.94
N LEU A 132 -11.05 -2.26 7.27
CA LEU A 132 -10.42 -3.37 6.54
C LEU A 132 -11.00 -4.72 6.96
N LYS A 133 -12.31 -4.92 6.72
CA LYS A 133 -13.05 -6.09 7.22
C LYS A 133 -12.65 -7.42 6.57
N SER A 134 -12.07 -7.38 5.38
CA SER A 134 -11.60 -8.56 4.63
C SER A 134 -10.13 -8.90 4.87
N LEU A 135 -9.44 -8.19 5.77
CA LEU A 135 -7.99 -8.32 5.93
C LEU A 135 -7.61 -9.67 6.52
N THR A 136 -6.70 -10.37 5.84
CA THR A 136 -6.18 -11.68 6.25
C THR A 136 -4.67 -11.66 6.49
N HIS A 137 -3.95 -10.70 5.89
CA HIS A 137 -2.51 -10.60 5.97
C HIS A 137 -2.09 -9.13 6.09
N ILE A 138 -1.40 -8.81 7.18
CA ILE A 138 -0.76 -7.51 7.35
C ILE A 138 0.70 -7.68 7.76
N TYR A 139 1.59 -6.93 7.10
CA TYR A 139 3.01 -6.97 7.38
C TYR A 139 3.50 -5.61 7.87
N LEU A 140 4.06 -5.56 9.07
CA LEU A 140 4.43 -4.35 9.82
C LEU A 140 5.87 -4.37 10.35
N PHE A 141 6.56 -5.50 10.20
CA PHE A 141 7.94 -5.66 10.65
C PHE A 141 8.90 -4.66 9.96
N ASN A 142 10.07 -4.44 10.55
CA ASN A 142 11.09 -3.50 10.06
C ASN A 142 10.54 -2.07 9.86
N ASN A 143 9.88 -1.53 10.88
CA ASN A 143 9.56 -0.12 11.02
C ASN A 143 10.06 0.37 12.40
N PRO A 144 10.52 1.62 12.52
CA PRO A 144 10.99 2.18 13.78
C PRO A 144 9.82 2.64 14.66
N TRP A 145 8.98 1.71 15.12
CA TRP A 145 7.80 2.00 15.95
C TRP A 145 8.19 2.75 17.23
N ASP A 146 7.61 3.93 17.45
CA ASP A 146 7.88 4.78 18.60
C ASP A 146 6.96 4.41 19.76
N CYS A 147 7.46 3.58 20.68
CA CYS A 147 6.68 3.07 21.80
C CYS A 147 6.64 3.99 23.02
N GLU A 148 7.41 5.09 23.02
CA GLU A 148 7.39 6.08 24.09
C GLU A 148 6.24 7.09 23.88
N CYS A 149 5.77 7.26 22.64
CA CYS A 149 4.66 8.13 22.28
C CYS A 149 3.29 7.42 22.43
N SER A 150 2.28 8.12 22.96
CA SER A 150 0.91 7.58 23.11
C SER A 150 0.23 7.24 21.78
N ASP A 151 0.70 7.77 20.66
CA ASP A 151 0.16 7.46 19.32
C ASP A 151 0.31 5.97 18.97
N ILE A 152 1.23 5.25 19.61
CA ILE A 152 1.41 3.81 19.41
C ILE A 152 0.22 2.97 19.91
N LEU A 153 -0.59 3.50 20.83
CA LEU A 153 -1.61 2.74 21.56
C LEU A 153 -2.66 2.11 20.62
N TYR A 154 -3.01 2.78 19.52
CA TYR A 154 -3.89 2.19 18.53
C TYR A 154 -3.29 0.92 17.93
N LEU A 155 -2.06 1.02 17.41
CA LEU A 155 -1.37 -0.11 16.80
C LEU A 155 -1.20 -1.25 17.81
N LYS A 156 -0.73 -0.93 19.03
CA LYS A 156 -0.58 -1.89 20.13
C LYS A 156 -1.85 -2.69 20.38
N ASN A 157 -2.98 -2.02 20.59
CA ASN A 157 -4.24 -2.69 20.86
C ASN A 157 -4.73 -3.50 19.66
N TRP A 158 -4.58 -2.94 18.45
CA TRP A 158 -5.06 -3.59 17.24
C TRP A 158 -4.30 -4.88 16.94
N ILE A 159 -2.96 -4.89 17.04
CA ILE A 159 -2.16 -6.10 16.76
C ILE A 159 -2.37 -7.19 17.80
N VAL A 160 -2.72 -6.85 19.05
CA VAL A 160 -3.09 -7.84 20.07
C VAL A 160 -4.40 -8.53 19.71
N GLN A 161 -5.41 -7.76 19.27
CA GLN A 161 -6.71 -8.29 18.89
C GLN A 161 -6.67 -9.11 17.60
N HIS A 162 -5.75 -8.79 16.69
CA HIS A 162 -5.65 -9.38 15.35
C HIS A 162 -4.35 -10.17 15.16
N ALA A 163 -3.79 -10.73 16.23
CA ALA A 163 -2.45 -11.32 16.22
C ALA A 163 -2.24 -12.41 15.15
N SER A 164 -3.28 -13.17 14.79
CA SER A 164 -3.21 -14.27 13.81
C SER A 164 -2.94 -13.79 12.37
N ILE A 165 -3.27 -12.55 12.03
CA ILE A 165 -3.11 -12.00 10.68
C ILE A 165 -1.86 -11.10 10.55
N VAL A 166 -1.15 -10.84 11.66
CA VAL A 166 0.02 -9.95 11.72
C VAL A 166 1.31 -10.74 11.47
N ASN A 167 2.06 -10.31 10.45
CA ASN A 167 3.31 -10.91 9.97
C ASN A 167 3.26 -12.46 9.87
N PRO A 168 2.26 -13.04 9.18
CA PRO A 168 2.12 -14.49 9.06
C PRO A 168 3.21 -15.09 8.15
N LEU A 169 3.14 -16.40 7.90
CA LEU A 169 3.98 -17.12 6.92
C LEU A 169 5.50 -17.02 7.19
N GLY A 170 5.90 -17.21 8.45
CA GLY A 170 7.32 -17.21 8.84
C GLY A 170 7.93 -15.82 9.06
N ASN A 171 7.14 -14.75 8.99
CA ASN A 171 7.62 -13.37 9.22
C ASN A 171 7.66 -12.96 10.71
N GLY A 172 7.74 -13.94 11.62
CA GLY A 172 7.89 -13.73 13.07
C GLY A 172 6.61 -13.33 13.82
N GLY A 173 5.46 -13.25 13.14
CA GLY A 173 4.17 -13.01 13.79
C GLY A 173 4.07 -11.63 14.47
N VAL A 174 3.12 -11.53 15.40
CA VAL A 174 2.85 -10.29 16.14
C VAL A 174 4.06 -9.76 16.92
N ASP A 175 4.95 -10.63 17.41
CA ASP A 175 6.17 -10.24 18.16
C ASP A 175 7.25 -9.61 17.27
N ASN A 176 7.11 -9.71 15.95
CA ASN A 176 8.01 -9.05 15.01
C ASN A 176 7.58 -7.61 14.67
N VAL A 177 6.58 -7.07 15.37
CA VAL A 177 6.30 -5.64 15.44
C VAL A 177 7.05 -5.08 16.65
N LYS A 178 8.18 -4.42 16.42
CA LYS A 178 9.15 -4.09 17.48
C LYS A 178 9.35 -2.59 17.68
N CYS A 179 9.44 -2.18 18.95
CA CYS A 179 9.77 -0.83 19.35
C CYS A 179 11.19 -0.44 18.91
N SER A 180 11.32 0.78 18.39
CA SER A 180 12.61 1.39 18.07
C SER A 180 13.46 1.57 19.33
N GLY A 181 14.76 1.33 19.22
CA GLY A 181 15.71 1.46 20.34
C GLY A 181 15.71 0.24 21.28
N THR A 182 14.57 -0.13 21.87
CA THR A 182 14.50 -1.23 22.84
C THR A 182 14.41 -2.61 22.20
N ASN A 183 13.95 -2.70 20.95
CA ASN A 183 13.71 -3.95 20.21
C ASN A 183 12.72 -4.92 20.90
N THR A 184 11.92 -4.42 21.84
CA THR A 184 10.83 -5.16 22.49
C THR A 184 9.59 -5.21 21.59
N PRO A 185 8.72 -6.22 21.70
CA PRO A 185 7.42 -6.20 21.01
C PRO A 185 6.60 -4.96 21.36
N VAL A 186 5.83 -4.45 20.40
CA VAL A 186 4.90 -3.31 20.61
C VAL A 186 3.72 -3.69 21.52
N ARG A 187 3.36 -4.98 21.57
CA ARG A 187 2.23 -5.49 22.36
C ARG A 187 2.55 -5.62 23.85
#